data_AF-A0AAW0R698-F1
#
_entry.id   AF-A0AAW0R698-F1
#
_cell.length_a   1.000
_cell.length_b   1.000
_cell.length_c   1.000
_cell.angle_alpha   90.00
_cell.angle_beta   90.00
_cell.angle_gamma   90.00
#
_symmetry.space_group_name_H-M   'P 1'
#
loop_
_entity.id
_entity.type
_entity.pdbx_description
1 polymer ?
#
loop_
_entity_poly.entity_id
_entity_poly.type
_entity_poly.pdbx_seq_one_letter_code
_entity_poly.pdbx_strand_id
1 'polypeptide(L)'
;MAASRLAGRREAWEPRFAIHVNTNRFVSAVLRQSEVHVRNTTYKIPAAHFHAPEVNPHAFHATLFVFDARRGFVQDTPVLGPRDLNAETEGVLQAYDRALSLCSALPDPDRHRARVLGELGAVNRRLGRYAQAVACFERALEMTAAHGRLGELQIRGELGVVYRHMGRLDDAKRVFEGQYTQAAMLGSDREMCRAVGNLGMVSYQLYLQTGDARLLESAIAYQTERIERARLLKLEIWECIGLARMSLLHTANGRPKDAIDAASKSLDIIVKGQDSTAIAISRFFYGWALLADKRREEALR
;
A
#
# COMPACT_ATOMS: atom_id res chain seq x y z
N MET A 1 -29.36 43.03 31.68
CA MET A 1 -28.64 42.86 30.39
C MET A 1 -27.47 41.93 30.61
N ALA A 2 -27.28 40.99 29.68
CA ALA A 2 -26.50 39.77 29.83
C ALA A 2 -24.99 40.00 29.98
N ALA A 3 -24.37 39.22 30.86
CA ALA A 3 -22.95 38.89 30.80
C ALA A 3 -22.79 37.37 30.97
N SER A 4 -22.79 36.67 29.84
CA SER A 4 -22.37 35.28 29.72
C SER A 4 -20.86 35.26 29.49
N ARG A 5 -20.10 34.66 30.39
CA ARG A 5 -18.74 34.17 30.11
C ARG A 5 -18.60 32.77 30.69
N LEU A 6 -18.60 31.82 29.76
CA LEU A 6 -18.35 30.40 29.94
C LEU A 6 -16.98 30.17 30.57
N ALA A 7 -16.96 29.53 31.73
CA ALA A 7 -15.77 28.92 32.30
C ALA A 7 -15.53 27.58 31.58
N GLY A 8 -14.42 27.49 30.83
CA GLY A 8 -14.00 26.24 30.17
C GLY A 8 -13.55 25.21 31.20
N ARG A 9 -14.33 24.13 31.38
CA ARG A 9 -13.83 22.90 32.00
C ARG A 9 -12.90 22.21 31.00
N ARG A 10 -11.62 22.07 31.36
CA ARG A 10 -10.71 21.12 30.73
C ARG A 10 -11.09 19.72 31.21
N GLU A 11 -11.81 18.97 30.39
CA GLU A 11 -12.00 17.53 30.63
C GLU A 11 -10.73 16.79 30.21
N ALA A 12 -10.15 16.02 31.14
CA ALA A 12 -9.03 15.16 30.91
C ALA A 12 -9.45 14.00 29.99
N TRP A 13 -8.71 13.81 28.90
CA TRP A 13 -8.98 12.76 27.93
C TRP A 13 -8.26 11.48 28.36
N GLU A 14 -9.02 10.47 28.81
CA GLU A 14 -8.51 9.09 28.98
C GLU A 14 -8.91 8.25 27.75
N PRO A 15 -7.97 7.70 26.97
CA PRO A 15 -8.31 6.81 25.87
C PRO A 15 -8.81 5.46 26.41
N ARG A 16 -10.10 5.17 26.19
CA ARG A 16 -10.66 3.82 26.38
C ARG A 16 -10.45 3.01 25.11
N PHE A 17 -9.43 2.15 25.11
CA PHE A 17 -9.20 1.17 24.05
C PHE A 17 -10.07 -0.09 24.27
N ALA A 18 -10.48 -0.72 23.17
CA ALA A 18 -11.07 -2.05 23.18
C ALA A 18 -9.95 -3.11 23.26
N ILE A 19 -9.98 -3.95 24.27
CA ILE A 19 -9.06 -5.08 24.41
C ILE A 19 -9.65 -6.26 23.62
N HIS A 20 -9.05 -6.60 22.49
CA HIS A 20 -9.36 -7.85 21.80
C HIS A 20 -8.73 -9.02 22.57
N VAL A 21 -9.55 -9.73 23.33
CA VAL A 21 -9.14 -10.95 24.03
C VAL A 21 -9.40 -12.15 23.13
N ASN A 22 -8.35 -12.86 22.71
CA ASN A 22 -8.53 -14.18 22.12
C ASN A 22 -9.06 -15.12 23.20
N THR A 23 -10.33 -15.51 23.11
CA THR A 23 -11.01 -16.27 24.15
C THR A 23 -10.71 -17.77 24.12
N ASN A 24 -10.01 -18.27 23.08
CA ASN A 24 -9.83 -19.70 22.79
C ASN A 24 -11.14 -20.53 22.82
N ARG A 25 -12.30 -19.87 22.72
CA ARG A 25 -13.61 -20.50 22.64
C ARG A 25 -14.02 -20.56 21.18
N PHE A 26 -14.11 -21.77 20.65
CA PHE A 26 -14.67 -22.01 19.33
C PHE A 26 -16.16 -21.64 19.34
N VAL A 27 -16.58 -20.87 18.34
CA VAL A 27 -17.99 -20.61 18.05
C VAL A 27 -18.44 -21.56 16.95
N SER A 28 -19.57 -22.24 17.17
CA SER A 28 -20.21 -23.05 16.13
C SER A 28 -20.99 -22.14 15.20
N ALA A 29 -20.65 -22.14 13.91
CA ALA A 29 -21.40 -21.46 12.88
C ALA A 29 -22.27 -22.48 12.12
N VAL A 30 -23.54 -22.14 11.91
CA VAL A 30 -24.46 -22.95 11.11
C VAL A 30 -24.72 -22.23 9.79
N LEU A 31 -24.57 -22.94 8.68
CA LEU A 31 -24.86 -22.39 7.35
C LEU A 31 -26.34 -21.99 7.29
N ARG A 32 -26.60 -20.71 7.08
CA ARG A 32 -27.97 -20.16 6.97
C ARG A 32 -28.42 -20.03 5.52
N GLN A 33 -27.56 -19.50 4.66
CA GLN A 33 -27.85 -19.26 3.25
C GLN A 33 -26.55 -19.23 2.44
N SER A 34 -26.66 -19.52 1.14
CA SER A 34 -25.57 -19.41 0.17
C SER A 34 -26.09 -18.71 -1.08
N GLU A 35 -25.37 -17.71 -1.56
CA GLU A 35 -25.72 -16.92 -2.73
C GLU A 35 -24.50 -16.80 -3.67
N VAL A 36 -24.74 -16.86 -4.98
CA VAL A 36 -23.69 -16.68 -5.98
C VAL A 36 -23.58 -15.21 -6.34
N HIS A 37 -22.42 -14.60 -6.09
CA HIS A 37 -22.13 -13.22 -6.46
C HIS A 37 -21.29 -13.17 -7.75
N VAL A 38 -21.66 -12.27 -8.66
CA VAL A 38 -20.93 -12.04 -9.91
C VAL A 38 -20.25 -10.66 -9.92
N ARG A 39 -19.43 -10.37 -10.93
CA ARG A 39 -18.75 -9.08 -11.07
C ARG A 39 -19.78 -7.92 -11.06
N ASN A 40 -19.49 -6.86 -10.30
CA ASN A 40 -20.36 -5.68 -10.08
C ASN A 40 -21.63 -5.93 -9.24
N THR A 41 -21.75 -7.05 -8.54
CA THR A 41 -22.86 -7.26 -7.59
C THR A 41 -22.57 -6.57 -6.26
N THR A 42 -23.60 -6.02 -5.61
CA THR A 42 -23.54 -5.48 -4.24
C THR A 42 -24.52 -6.25 -3.35
N TYR A 43 -24.11 -6.62 -2.15
CA TYR A 43 -24.95 -7.32 -1.16
C TYR A 43 -24.70 -6.77 0.25
N LYS A 44 -25.59 -7.10 1.19
CA LYS A 44 -25.52 -6.66 2.60
C LYS A 44 -25.40 -7.86 3.52
N ILE A 45 -24.51 -7.78 4.50
CA ILE A 45 -24.37 -8.78 5.56
C ILE A 45 -25.06 -8.21 6.81
N PRO A 46 -26.10 -8.87 7.36
CA PRO A 46 -26.74 -8.43 8.60
C PRO A 46 -25.79 -8.52 9.81
N ALA A 47 -26.09 -7.77 10.87
CA ALA A 47 -25.34 -7.86 12.12
C ALA A 47 -25.34 -9.30 12.68
N ALA A 48 -24.24 -9.69 13.32
CA ALA A 48 -24.02 -11.03 13.90
C ALA A 48 -24.10 -12.22 12.92
N HIS A 49 -23.99 -11.98 11.61
CA HIS A 49 -23.88 -13.03 10.60
C HIS A 49 -22.42 -13.18 10.14
N PHE A 50 -21.96 -14.43 10.05
CA PHE A 50 -20.67 -14.77 9.49
C PHE A 50 -20.80 -14.95 7.98
N HIS A 51 -19.84 -14.40 7.24
CA HIS A 51 -19.76 -14.54 5.78
C HIS A 51 -18.44 -15.19 5.40
N ALA A 52 -18.52 -16.30 4.68
CA ALA A 52 -17.36 -17.01 4.13
C ALA A 52 -17.53 -17.15 2.62
N PRO A 53 -16.68 -16.48 1.80
CA PRO A 53 -16.74 -16.66 0.36
C PRO A 53 -16.11 -17.99 -0.04
N GLU A 54 -16.80 -18.77 -0.85
CA GLU A 54 -16.19 -19.86 -1.62
C GLU A 54 -15.81 -19.31 -2.99
N VAL A 55 -14.50 -19.21 -3.25
CA VAL A 55 -13.96 -18.70 -4.51
C VAL A 55 -13.13 -19.78 -5.19
N ASN A 56 -13.21 -19.83 -6.52
CA ASN A 56 -12.36 -20.71 -7.32
C ASN A 56 -10.88 -20.38 -7.04
N PRO A 57 -10.04 -21.36 -6.65
CA PRO A 57 -8.64 -21.12 -6.27
C PRO A 57 -7.77 -20.55 -7.40
N HIS A 58 -8.24 -20.59 -8.66
CA HIS A 58 -7.54 -20.06 -9.83
C HIS A 58 -8.04 -18.69 -10.29
N ALA A 59 -9.01 -18.08 -9.59
CA ALA A 59 -9.53 -16.75 -9.91
C ALA A 59 -9.07 -15.72 -8.88
N PHE A 60 -8.53 -14.58 -9.34
CA PHE A 60 -8.22 -13.46 -8.44
C PHE A 60 -9.52 -12.83 -7.93
N HIS A 61 -9.89 -13.17 -6.69
CA HIS A 61 -11.00 -12.54 -5.98
C HIS A 61 -10.44 -11.63 -4.89
N ALA A 62 -10.86 -10.37 -4.90
CA ALA A 62 -10.71 -9.45 -3.78
C ALA A 62 -12.10 -9.11 -3.28
N THR A 63 -12.49 -9.64 -2.12
CA THR A 63 -13.68 -9.15 -1.42
C THR A 63 -13.27 -7.87 -0.70
N LEU A 64 -13.54 -6.72 -1.34
CA LEU A 64 -13.28 -5.43 -0.73
C LEU A 64 -14.44 -5.11 0.21
N PHE A 65 -14.24 -5.26 1.52
CA PHE A 65 -15.18 -4.73 2.51
C PHE A 65 -15.08 -3.21 2.50
N VAL A 66 -15.95 -2.55 1.74
CA VAL A 66 -16.06 -1.09 1.76
C VAL A 66 -16.89 -0.70 2.97
N PHE A 67 -16.20 -0.15 3.96
CA PHE A 67 -16.85 0.54 5.07
C PHE A 67 -16.99 2.02 4.76
N ASP A 68 -18.24 2.49 4.66
CA ASP A 68 -18.53 3.90 4.48
C ASP A 68 -18.40 4.65 5.81
N ALA A 69 -17.16 5.03 6.14
CA ALA A 69 -16.80 5.74 7.36
C ALA A 69 -17.42 7.14 7.51
N ARG A 70 -18.17 7.66 6.53
CA ARG A 70 -18.75 9.03 6.55
C ARG A 70 -19.85 9.25 7.62
N ARG A 71 -20.14 8.29 8.51
CA ARG A 71 -21.31 8.30 9.41
C ARG A 71 -21.02 8.16 10.91
N GLY A 72 -19.80 7.78 11.30
CA GLY A 72 -19.36 7.76 12.69
C GLY A 72 -19.93 6.66 13.58
N PHE A 73 -19.39 6.57 14.80
CA PHE A 73 -19.69 5.52 15.76
C PHE A 73 -21.08 5.68 16.41
N VAL A 74 -21.85 4.59 16.40
CA VAL A 74 -23.12 4.38 17.08
C VAL A 74 -22.96 3.11 17.94
N GLN A 75 -23.58 3.07 19.11
CA GLN A 75 -23.42 2.02 20.13
C GLN A 75 -23.65 0.58 19.60
N ASP A 76 -24.40 0.43 18.50
CA ASP A 76 -24.47 -0.78 17.67
C ASP A 76 -23.79 -0.50 16.31
N THR A 77 -22.57 -1.00 16.09
CA THR A 77 -21.73 -0.59 14.93
C THR A 77 -21.30 -1.74 14.03
N PRO A 78 -21.26 -1.54 12.70
CA PRO A 78 -20.37 -2.29 11.82
C PRO A 78 -19.01 -1.55 11.70
N VAL A 79 -17.91 -2.31 11.59
CA VAL A 79 -16.49 -1.93 11.74
C VAL A 79 -15.87 -1.09 10.60
N LEU A 80 -15.67 0.23 10.72
CA LEU A 80 -14.46 1.00 10.25
C LEU A 80 -14.75 2.50 10.07
N GLY A 81 -13.99 3.31 10.80
CA GLY A 81 -13.65 4.71 10.49
C GLY A 81 -14.46 5.80 11.22
N PRO A 82 -13.81 6.91 11.67
CA PRO A 82 -14.49 8.03 12.31
C PRO A 82 -15.35 8.82 11.31
N ARG A 83 -16.41 9.43 11.82
CA ARG A 83 -17.50 10.13 11.11
C ARG A 83 -17.07 11.16 10.07
N ASP A 84 -15.90 11.77 10.28
CA ASP A 84 -15.50 13.02 9.61
C ASP A 84 -14.17 12.92 8.85
N LEU A 85 -13.90 11.77 8.22
CA LEU A 85 -12.75 11.62 7.30
C LEU A 85 -12.71 12.68 6.19
N ASN A 86 -13.87 13.25 5.82
CA ASN A 86 -13.94 14.37 4.87
C ASN A 86 -13.36 15.67 5.45
N ALA A 87 -13.55 15.96 6.75
CA ALA A 87 -13.12 17.22 7.35
C ALA A 87 -11.59 17.29 7.53
N GLU A 88 -10.94 16.20 7.95
CA GLU A 88 -9.49 16.16 8.06
C GLU A 88 -8.81 16.11 6.70
N THR A 89 -9.38 15.36 5.74
CA THR A 89 -8.85 15.29 4.38
C THR A 89 -9.02 16.62 3.64
N GLU A 90 -10.17 17.28 3.77
CA GLU A 90 -10.37 18.64 3.24
C GLU A 90 -9.47 19.65 3.93
N GLY A 91 -9.24 19.52 5.25
CA GLY A 91 -8.27 20.33 5.98
C GLY A 91 -6.84 20.16 5.46
N VAL A 92 -6.43 18.94 5.14
CA VAL A 92 -5.12 18.64 4.52
C VAL A 92 -5.03 19.25 3.11
N LEU A 93 -6.08 19.11 2.29
CA LEU A 93 -6.11 19.70 0.94
C LEU A 93 -6.09 21.23 0.98
N GLN A 94 -6.86 21.86 1.88
CA GLN A 94 -6.86 23.30 2.10
C GLN A 94 -5.50 23.80 2.63
N ALA A 95 -4.83 23.02 3.49
CA ALA A 95 -3.49 23.34 3.95
C ALA A 95 -2.48 23.32 2.80
N TYR A 96 -2.62 22.40 1.84
CA TYR A 96 -1.79 22.37 0.64
C TYR A 96 -2.09 23.52 -0.33
N ASP A 97 -3.36 23.89 -0.55
CA ASP A 97 -3.71 25.07 -1.35
C ASP A 97 -3.13 26.35 -0.72
N ARG A 98 -3.21 26.47 0.60
CA ARG A 98 -2.57 27.56 1.34
C ARG A 98 -1.04 27.51 1.18
N ALA A 99 -0.41 26.34 1.30
CA ALA A 99 1.03 26.19 1.10
C ALA A 99 1.45 26.58 -0.33
N LEU A 100 0.69 26.21 -1.36
CA LEU A 100 0.92 26.62 -2.74
C LEU A 100 0.86 28.14 -2.91
N SER A 101 -0.12 28.81 -2.29
CA SER A 101 -0.24 30.26 -2.33
C SER A 101 0.97 30.98 -1.71
N LEU A 102 1.47 30.45 -0.59
CA LEU A 102 2.61 30.98 0.15
C LEU A 102 3.94 30.81 -0.59
N CYS A 103 4.06 29.81 -1.47
CA CYS A 103 5.30 29.58 -2.21
C CYS A 103 5.70 30.78 -3.06
N SER A 104 4.74 31.57 -3.56
CA SER A 104 4.99 32.76 -4.38
C SER A 104 5.78 33.85 -3.66
N ALA A 105 5.79 33.84 -2.32
CA ALA A 105 6.52 34.78 -1.48
C ALA A 105 7.93 34.27 -1.08
N LEU A 106 8.31 33.05 -1.49
CA LEU A 106 9.60 32.45 -1.19
C LEU A 106 10.60 32.64 -2.35
N PRO A 107 11.91 32.71 -2.06
CA PRO A 107 12.94 32.55 -3.09
C PRO A 107 12.79 31.16 -3.74
N ASP A 108 12.97 31.09 -5.07
CA ASP A 108 12.76 29.87 -5.85
C ASP A 108 11.36 29.25 -5.63
N PRO A 109 10.30 29.99 -6.02
CA PRO A 109 8.91 29.58 -5.77
C PRO A 109 8.58 28.26 -6.47
N ASP A 110 9.21 27.95 -7.60
CA ASP A 110 8.90 26.77 -8.40
C ASP A 110 9.41 25.49 -7.74
N ARG A 111 10.61 25.50 -7.16
CA ARG A 111 11.10 24.37 -6.36
C ARG A 111 10.19 24.09 -5.17
N HIS A 112 9.71 25.12 -4.48
CA HIS A 112 8.80 24.95 -3.35
C HIS A 112 7.43 24.42 -3.79
N ARG A 113 6.85 24.99 -4.86
CA ARG A 113 5.58 24.51 -5.43
C ARG A 113 5.68 23.06 -5.89
N ALA A 114 6.77 22.67 -6.55
CA ALA A 114 6.99 21.30 -6.99
C ALA A 114 6.98 20.30 -5.82
N ARG A 115 7.65 20.64 -4.71
CA ARG A 115 7.63 19.81 -3.50
C ARG A 115 6.23 19.68 -2.91
N VAL A 116 5.50 20.80 -2.82
CA VAL A 116 4.13 20.82 -2.30
C VAL A 116 3.19 19.98 -3.19
N LEU A 117 3.31 20.10 -4.51
CA LEU A 117 2.55 19.30 -5.47
C LEU A 117 2.91 17.80 -5.38
N GLY A 118 4.18 17.45 -5.15
CA GLY A 118 4.60 16.08 -4.90
C GLY A 118 3.91 15.46 -3.67
N GLU A 119 3.89 16.19 -2.56
CA GLU A 119 3.19 15.73 -1.34
C GLU A 119 1.68 15.63 -1.53
N LEU A 120 1.07 16.62 -2.20
CA LEU A 120 -0.35 16.61 -2.54
C LEU A 120 -0.70 15.41 -3.45
N GLY A 121 0.17 15.09 -4.41
CA GLY A 121 0.05 13.90 -5.24
C GLY A 121 0.09 12.61 -4.43
N ALA A 122 1.01 12.52 -3.46
CA ALA A 122 1.13 11.36 -2.57
C ALA A 122 -0.11 11.18 -1.67
N VAL A 123 -0.68 12.27 -1.15
CA VAL A 123 -1.93 12.25 -0.39
C VAL A 123 -3.09 11.79 -1.26
N ASN A 124 -3.27 12.37 -2.45
CA ASN A 124 -4.32 11.95 -3.38
C ASN A 124 -4.17 10.47 -3.76
N ARG A 125 -2.94 9.98 -3.96
CA ARG A 125 -2.67 8.56 -4.20
C ARG A 125 -3.13 7.67 -3.05
N ARG A 126 -2.82 8.04 -1.79
CA ARG A 126 -3.24 7.29 -0.59
C ARG A 126 -4.75 7.28 -0.41
N LEU A 127 -5.44 8.32 -0.86
CA LEU A 127 -6.90 8.44 -0.86
C LEU A 127 -7.57 7.72 -2.05
N GLY A 128 -6.81 7.11 -2.96
CA GLY A 128 -7.34 6.48 -4.17
C GLY A 128 -7.77 7.46 -5.27
N ARG A 129 -7.50 8.76 -5.10
CA ARG A 129 -7.78 9.84 -6.07
C ARG A 129 -6.70 9.89 -7.14
N TYR A 130 -6.59 8.83 -7.94
CA TYR A 130 -5.45 8.61 -8.83
C TYR A 130 -5.34 9.66 -9.95
N ALA A 131 -6.45 10.12 -10.52
CA ALA A 131 -6.40 11.16 -11.55
C ALA A 131 -5.84 12.49 -11.01
N GLN A 132 -6.25 12.89 -9.81
CA GLN A 132 -5.72 14.07 -9.12
C GLN A 132 -4.25 13.88 -8.76
N ALA A 133 -3.85 12.68 -8.34
CA ALA A 133 -2.46 12.37 -8.06
C ALA A 133 -1.57 12.51 -9.29
N VAL A 134 -2.00 11.98 -10.44
CA VAL A 134 -1.30 12.15 -11.73
C VAL A 134 -1.12 13.63 -12.05
N ALA A 135 -2.19 14.42 -12.03
CA ALA A 135 -2.13 15.85 -12.35
C ALA A 135 -1.18 16.62 -11.42
N CYS A 136 -1.15 16.28 -10.12
CA CYS A 136 -0.22 16.89 -9.17
C CYS A 136 1.24 16.52 -9.49
N PHE A 137 1.52 15.24 -9.77
CA PHE A 137 2.88 14.78 -10.06
C PHE A 137 3.40 15.29 -11.40
N GLU A 138 2.58 15.32 -12.45
CA GLU A 138 2.97 15.88 -13.77
C GLU A 138 3.31 17.36 -13.65
N ARG A 139 2.46 18.13 -12.97
CA ARG A 139 2.74 19.55 -12.72
C ARG A 139 3.96 19.76 -11.84
N ALA A 140 4.22 18.88 -10.86
CA ALA A 140 5.44 18.92 -10.09
C ALA A 140 6.68 18.65 -10.95
N LEU A 141 6.61 17.68 -11.86
CA LEU A 141 7.70 17.33 -12.77
C LEU A 141 8.06 18.48 -13.72
N GLU A 142 7.05 19.13 -14.31
CA GLU A 142 7.23 20.33 -15.14
C GLU A 142 8.03 21.43 -14.42
N MET A 143 7.81 21.60 -13.12
CA MET A 143 8.47 22.62 -12.29
C MET A 143 9.85 22.18 -11.79
N THR A 144 10.06 20.88 -11.55
CA THR A 144 11.37 20.35 -11.11
C THR A 144 12.42 20.29 -12.21
N ALA A 145 12.04 20.36 -13.49
CA ALA A 145 12.97 20.29 -14.63
C ALA A 145 14.13 21.31 -14.54
N ALA A 146 13.96 22.39 -13.78
CA ALA A 146 14.97 23.44 -13.58
C ALA A 146 15.86 23.29 -12.32
N HIS A 147 15.57 22.38 -11.36
CA HIS A 147 16.12 22.46 -9.98
C HIS A 147 16.81 21.20 -9.44
N GLY A 148 17.07 20.19 -10.29
CA GLY A 148 17.93 19.05 -9.95
C GLY A 148 17.27 17.69 -10.12
N ARG A 149 18.08 16.72 -10.57
CA ARG A 149 17.58 15.45 -11.15
C ARG A 149 17.11 14.41 -10.12
N LEU A 150 17.50 14.50 -8.85
CA LEU A 150 17.11 13.50 -7.83
C LEU A 150 15.67 13.68 -7.30
N GLY A 151 15.21 14.91 -7.11
CA GLY A 151 13.81 15.18 -6.70
C GLY A 151 12.82 14.72 -7.78
N GLU A 152 13.20 14.88 -9.05
CA GLU A 152 12.45 14.39 -10.21
C GLU A 152 12.29 12.86 -10.16
N LEU A 153 13.34 12.10 -9.81
CA LEU A 153 13.27 10.64 -9.73
C LEU A 153 12.23 10.16 -8.72
N GLN A 154 12.14 10.82 -7.56
CA GLN A 154 11.19 10.45 -6.53
C GLN A 154 9.75 10.68 -6.98
N ILE A 155 9.49 11.83 -7.60
CA ILE A 155 8.17 12.19 -8.15
C ILE A 155 7.79 11.23 -9.28
N ARG A 156 8.73 10.94 -10.20
CA ARG A 156 8.55 9.97 -11.27
C ARG A 156 8.24 8.57 -10.71
N GLY A 157 8.94 8.16 -9.66
CA GLY A 157 8.67 6.90 -8.95
C GLY A 157 7.27 6.86 -8.32
N GLU A 158 6.79 7.96 -7.73
CA GLU A 158 5.41 8.03 -7.22
C GLU A 158 4.37 7.97 -8.35
N LEU A 159 4.60 8.67 -9.45
CA LEU A 159 3.74 8.64 -10.64
C LEU A 159 3.63 7.21 -11.21
N GLY A 160 4.75 6.48 -11.29
CA GLY A 160 4.76 5.07 -11.70
C GLY A 160 3.92 4.18 -10.78
N VAL A 161 3.94 4.44 -9.46
CA VAL A 161 3.08 3.72 -8.49
C VAL A 161 1.61 4.05 -8.75
N VAL A 162 1.25 5.30 -9.07
CA VAL A 162 -0.12 5.66 -9.44
C VAL A 162 -0.57 4.92 -10.69
N TYR A 163 0.24 4.92 -11.76
CA TYR A 163 -0.08 4.17 -12.98
C TYR A 163 -0.26 2.68 -12.73
N ARG A 164 0.58 2.09 -11.88
CA ARG A 164 0.43 0.69 -11.46
C ARG A 164 -0.88 0.42 -10.73
N HIS A 165 -1.32 1.34 -9.85
CA HIS A 165 -2.61 1.22 -9.16
C HIS A 165 -3.82 1.42 -10.09
N MET A 166 -3.67 2.24 -11.14
CA MET A 166 -4.68 2.40 -12.19
C MET A 166 -4.73 1.21 -13.18
N GLY A 167 -3.86 0.20 -13.04
CA GLY A 167 -3.75 -0.91 -13.99
C GLY A 167 -3.07 -0.54 -15.31
N ARG A 168 -2.53 0.68 -15.43
CA ARG A 168 -1.74 1.16 -16.58
C ARG A 168 -0.31 0.63 -16.46
N LEU A 169 -0.16 -0.69 -16.59
CA LEU A 169 1.09 -1.39 -16.27
C LEU A 169 2.23 -1.05 -17.24
N ASP A 170 1.96 -0.86 -18.53
CA ASP A 170 2.98 -0.45 -19.51
C ASP A 170 3.49 0.97 -19.26
N ASP A 171 2.61 1.89 -18.87
CA ASP A 171 3.00 3.25 -18.46
C ASP A 171 3.87 3.19 -17.20
N ALA A 172 3.46 2.41 -16.20
CA ALA A 172 4.24 2.22 -14.98
C ALA A 172 5.63 1.63 -15.27
N LYS A 173 5.70 0.62 -16.14
CA LYS A 173 6.96 -0.01 -16.56
C LYS A 173 7.91 1.03 -17.17
N ARG A 174 7.46 1.79 -18.17
CA ARG A 174 8.27 2.84 -18.83
C ARG A 174 8.77 3.88 -17.83
N VAL A 175 7.91 4.30 -16.91
CA VAL A 175 8.27 5.27 -15.87
C VAL A 175 9.36 4.73 -14.94
N PHE A 176 9.25 3.49 -14.48
CA PHE A 176 10.25 2.88 -13.60
C PHE A 176 11.56 2.52 -14.32
N GLU A 177 11.52 2.11 -15.59
CA GLU A 177 12.72 1.92 -16.42
C GLU A 177 13.47 3.25 -16.59
N GLY A 178 12.74 4.32 -16.92
CA GLY A 178 13.32 5.66 -16.99
C GLY A 178 13.91 6.12 -15.65
N GLN A 179 13.20 5.88 -14.53
CA GLN A 179 13.71 6.16 -13.19
C GLN A 179 15.02 5.40 -12.92
N TYR A 180 15.08 4.11 -13.26
CA TYR A 180 16.27 3.29 -13.06
C TYR A 180 17.47 3.80 -13.88
N THR A 181 17.27 4.04 -15.18
CA THR A 181 18.33 4.53 -16.08
C THR A 181 18.86 5.89 -15.61
N GLN A 182 17.96 6.81 -15.24
CA GLN A 182 18.37 8.12 -14.76
C GLN A 182 19.02 8.05 -13.37
N ALA A 183 18.54 7.19 -12.48
CA ALA A 183 19.20 6.94 -11.19
C ALA A 183 20.63 6.39 -11.35
N ALA A 184 20.84 5.48 -12.30
CA ALA A 184 22.16 4.95 -12.62
C ALA A 184 23.11 6.04 -13.15
N MET A 185 22.65 6.92 -14.03
CA MET A 185 23.43 8.06 -14.51
C MET A 185 23.82 9.05 -13.39
N LEU A 186 23.03 9.10 -12.32
CA LEU A 186 23.28 9.97 -11.16
C LEU A 186 24.01 9.26 -10.03
N GLY A 187 24.34 7.98 -10.17
CA GLY A 187 24.94 7.17 -9.10
C GLY A 187 24.04 7.00 -7.87
N SER A 188 22.71 6.98 -8.06
CA SER A 188 21.75 6.85 -6.96
C SER A 188 21.29 5.40 -6.77
N ASP A 189 22.08 4.62 -6.03
CA ASP A 189 21.75 3.21 -5.72
C ASP A 189 20.40 3.06 -5.00
N ARG A 190 20.04 4.05 -4.18
CA ARG A 190 18.76 4.07 -3.47
C ARG A 190 17.58 4.18 -4.44
N GLU A 191 17.65 5.09 -5.41
CA GLU A 191 16.57 5.24 -6.40
C GLU A 191 16.56 4.07 -7.40
N MET A 192 17.72 3.50 -7.74
CA MET A 192 17.80 2.25 -8.49
C MET A 192 17.10 1.10 -7.76
N CYS A 193 17.39 0.91 -6.47
CA CYS A 193 16.76 -0.12 -5.63
C CYS A 193 15.23 0.07 -5.57
N ARG A 194 14.75 1.31 -5.44
CA ARG A 194 13.31 1.64 -5.48
C ARG A 194 12.70 1.26 -6.83
N ALA A 195 13.35 1.60 -7.94
CA ALA A 195 12.85 1.34 -9.28
C ALA A 195 12.73 -0.17 -9.56
N VAL A 196 13.77 -0.97 -9.30
CA VAL A 196 13.70 -2.42 -9.53
C VAL A 196 12.69 -3.12 -8.65
N GLY A 197 12.51 -2.68 -7.40
CA GLY A 197 11.46 -3.22 -6.55
C GLY A 197 10.05 -3.00 -7.08
N ASN A 198 9.82 -1.92 -7.83
CA ASN A 198 8.55 -1.66 -8.51
C ASN A 198 8.47 -2.35 -9.88
N LEU A 199 9.55 -2.39 -10.67
CA LEU A 199 9.62 -3.14 -11.94
C LEU A 199 9.32 -4.62 -11.73
N GLY A 200 9.82 -5.22 -10.64
CA GLY A 200 9.49 -6.59 -10.29
C GLY A 200 7.99 -6.80 -10.08
N MET A 201 7.31 -5.86 -9.42
CA MET A 201 5.85 -5.95 -9.23
C MET A 201 5.07 -5.69 -10.51
N VAL A 202 5.49 -4.73 -11.34
CA VAL A 202 4.85 -4.46 -12.63
C VAL A 202 4.99 -5.69 -13.54
N SER A 203 6.18 -6.28 -13.62
CA SER A 203 6.44 -7.49 -14.41
C SER A 203 5.59 -8.67 -13.91
N TYR A 204 5.48 -8.84 -12.60
CA TYR A 204 4.61 -9.86 -12.03
C TYR A 204 3.12 -9.62 -12.33
N GLN A 205 2.64 -8.38 -12.24
CA GLN A 205 1.24 -8.07 -12.58
C GLN A 205 0.95 -8.28 -14.07
N LEU A 206 1.90 -7.96 -14.95
CA LEU A 206 1.79 -8.26 -16.38
C LEU A 206 1.82 -9.77 -16.65
N TYR A 207 2.65 -10.53 -15.92
CA TYR A 207 2.64 -12.00 -15.97
C TYR A 207 1.25 -12.55 -15.59
N LEU A 208 0.63 -12.05 -14.52
CA LEU A 208 -0.72 -12.48 -14.13
C LEU A 208 -1.79 -12.17 -15.19
N GLN A 209 -1.58 -11.15 -16.04
CA GLN A 209 -2.50 -10.80 -17.13
C GLN A 209 -2.27 -11.61 -18.40
N THR A 210 -1.02 -11.97 -18.70
CA THR A 210 -0.60 -12.48 -20.01
C THR A 210 -0.20 -13.95 -19.99
N GLY A 211 0.24 -14.46 -18.84
CA GLY A 211 0.85 -15.79 -18.70
C GLY A 211 2.27 -15.91 -19.26
N ASP A 212 2.90 -14.83 -19.74
CA ASP A 212 4.25 -14.89 -20.32
C ASP A 212 5.30 -15.15 -19.23
N ALA A 213 5.88 -16.35 -19.24
CA ALA A 213 6.90 -16.78 -18.28
C ALA A 213 8.13 -15.86 -18.23
N ARG A 214 8.48 -15.18 -19.33
CA ARG A 214 9.60 -14.22 -19.38
C ARG A 214 9.39 -13.04 -18.43
N LEU A 215 8.14 -12.64 -18.21
CA LEU A 215 7.79 -11.58 -17.27
C LEU A 215 7.96 -12.05 -15.82
N LEU A 216 7.69 -13.32 -15.53
CA LEU A 216 7.95 -13.90 -14.20
C LEU A 216 9.46 -14.01 -13.93
N GLU A 217 10.24 -14.44 -14.92
CA GLU A 217 11.71 -14.46 -14.85
C GLU A 217 12.28 -13.05 -14.61
N SER A 218 11.78 -12.06 -15.36
CA SER A 218 12.15 -10.65 -15.17
C SER A 218 11.78 -10.15 -13.77
N ALA A 219 10.59 -10.50 -13.27
CA ALA A 219 10.15 -10.12 -11.93
C ALA A 219 11.09 -10.66 -10.84
N ILE A 220 11.51 -11.92 -10.99
CA ILE A 220 12.47 -12.58 -10.10
C ILE A 220 13.82 -11.85 -10.16
N ALA A 221 14.34 -11.59 -11.36
CA ALA A 221 15.60 -10.87 -11.53
C ALA A 221 15.58 -9.48 -10.84
N TYR A 222 14.52 -8.71 -11.04
CA TYR A 222 14.37 -7.39 -10.42
C TYR A 222 14.28 -7.44 -8.88
N GLN A 223 13.58 -8.42 -8.32
CA GLN A 223 13.51 -8.55 -6.85
C GLN A 223 14.80 -9.09 -6.25
N THR A 224 15.52 -9.99 -6.93
CA THR A 224 16.88 -10.41 -6.53
C THR A 224 17.79 -9.20 -6.44
N GLU A 225 17.84 -8.39 -7.51
CA GLU A 225 18.63 -7.17 -7.56
C GLU A 225 18.25 -6.19 -6.44
N ARG A 226 16.95 -6.03 -6.19
CA ARG A 226 16.43 -5.19 -5.11
C ARG A 226 16.95 -5.64 -3.74
N ILE A 227 16.87 -6.94 -3.43
CA ILE A 227 17.26 -7.52 -2.14
C ILE A 227 18.75 -7.29 -1.90
N GLU A 228 19.58 -7.56 -2.91
CA GLU A 228 21.03 -7.34 -2.83
C GLU A 228 21.36 -5.87 -2.58
N ARG A 229 20.76 -4.95 -3.35
CA ARG A 229 20.95 -3.51 -3.15
C ARG A 229 20.46 -3.04 -1.79
N ALA A 230 19.28 -3.49 -1.36
CA ALA A 230 18.73 -3.12 -0.06
C ALA A 230 19.66 -3.57 1.08
N ARG A 231 20.25 -4.76 0.98
CA ARG A 231 21.22 -5.27 1.94
C ARG A 231 22.51 -4.43 1.96
N LEU A 232 23.07 -4.11 0.80
CA LEU A 232 24.27 -3.26 0.69
C LEU A 232 24.03 -1.86 1.27
N LEU A 233 22.84 -1.31 1.04
CA LEU A 233 22.41 0.00 1.55
C LEU A 233 21.92 -0.04 3.01
N LYS A 234 21.87 -1.22 3.64
CA LYS A 234 21.33 -1.44 5.00
C LYS A 234 19.88 -0.93 5.15
N LEU A 235 19.06 -1.12 4.12
CA LEU A 235 17.64 -0.78 4.09
C LEU A 235 16.78 -2.00 4.46
N GLU A 236 16.76 -2.36 5.74
CA GLU A 236 16.11 -3.59 6.24
C GLU A 236 14.63 -3.72 5.83
N ILE A 237 13.87 -2.64 5.90
CA ILE A 237 12.45 -2.63 5.47
C ILE A 237 12.33 -2.96 3.98
N TRP A 238 13.26 -2.48 3.15
CA TRP A 238 13.21 -2.71 1.71
C TRP A 238 13.66 -4.12 1.34
N GLU A 239 14.64 -4.66 2.06
CA GLU A 239 15.06 -6.05 1.96
C GLU A 239 13.90 -6.99 2.33
N CYS A 240 13.24 -6.73 3.47
CA CYS A 240 12.05 -7.44 3.92
C CYS A 240 10.94 -7.42 2.85
N ILE A 241 10.53 -6.24 2.37
CA ILE A 241 9.52 -6.15 1.31
C ILE A 241 9.97 -6.84 0.00
N GLY A 242 11.27 -6.87 -0.29
CA GLY A 242 11.84 -7.62 -1.42
C GLY A 242 11.63 -9.12 -1.26
N LEU A 243 12.02 -9.67 -0.11
CA LEU A 243 11.88 -11.09 0.23
C LEU A 243 10.40 -11.54 0.29
N ALA A 244 9.53 -10.73 0.89
CA ALA A 244 8.09 -10.95 0.90
C ALA A 244 7.50 -11.00 -0.52
N ARG A 245 7.99 -10.18 -1.45
CA ARG A 245 7.55 -10.24 -2.85
C ARG A 245 8.15 -11.43 -3.58
N MET A 246 9.41 -11.79 -3.30
CA MET A 246 10.04 -12.99 -3.85
C MET A 246 9.26 -14.26 -3.53
N SER A 247 8.64 -14.37 -2.34
CA SER A 247 7.81 -15.53 -2.02
C SER A 247 6.60 -15.68 -2.95
N LEU A 248 5.97 -14.56 -3.34
CA LEU A 248 4.90 -14.58 -4.36
C LEU A 248 5.41 -15.08 -5.70
N LEU A 249 6.59 -14.62 -6.11
CA LEU A 249 7.20 -15.00 -7.39
C LEU A 249 7.56 -16.48 -7.41
N HIS A 250 8.17 -17.00 -6.34
CA HIS A 250 8.48 -18.42 -6.21
C HIS A 250 7.23 -19.29 -6.15
N THR A 251 6.17 -18.82 -5.50
CA THR A 251 4.87 -19.51 -5.50
C THR A 251 4.32 -19.61 -6.91
N ALA A 252 4.31 -18.50 -7.67
CA ALA A 252 3.88 -18.49 -9.06
C ALA A 252 4.76 -19.35 -9.97
N ASN A 253 6.05 -19.45 -9.67
CA ASN A 253 7.01 -20.27 -10.41
C ASN A 253 6.95 -21.77 -10.02
N GLY A 254 5.99 -22.20 -9.20
CA GLY A 254 5.85 -23.59 -8.78
C GLY A 254 6.96 -24.08 -7.85
N ARG A 255 7.64 -23.17 -7.13
CA ARG A 255 8.73 -23.45 -6.19
C ARG A 255 8.31 -23.07 -4.75
N PRO A 256 7.35 -23.79 -4.14
CA PRO A 256 6.79 -23.41 -2.84
C PRO A 256 7.81 -23.46 -1.69
N LYS A 257 8.83 -24.33 -1.77
CA LYS A 257 9.93 -24.37 -0.79
C LYS A 257 10.77 -23.10 -0.80
N ASP A 258 11.12 -22.60 -1.99
CA ASP A 258 11.84 -21.34 -2.13
C ASP A 258 10.98 -20.16 -1.65
N ALA A 259 9.65 -20.24 -1.86
CA ALA A 259 8.71 -19.25 -1.36
C ALA A 259 8.69 -19.18 0.17
N ILE A 260 8.67 -20.34 0.84
CA ILE A 260 8.72 -20.44 2.30
C ILE A 260 10.04 -19.87 2.83
N ASP A 261 11.17 -20.23 2.21
CA ASP A 261 12.49 -19.71 2.61
C ASP A 261 12.55 -18.18 2.49
N ALA A 262 12.11 -17.62 1.37
CA ALA A 262 12.06 -16.16 1.18
C ALA A 262 11.13 -15.48 2.20
N ALA A 263 9.93 -16.03 2.44
CA ALA A 263 8.99 -15.46 3.40
C ALA A 263 9.47 -15.58 4.85
N SER A 264 10.15 -16.67 5.22
CA SER A 264 10.76 -16.84 6.55
C SER A 264 11.85 -15.80 6.78
N LYS A 265 12.77 -15.62 5.82
CA LYS A 265 13.82 -14.59 5.89
C LYS A 265 13.23 -13.18 6.03
N SER A 266 12.15 -12.89 5.31
CA SER A 266 11.42 -11.63 5.45
C SER A 266 10.87 -11.43 6.88
N LEU A 267 10.31 -12.47 7.48
CA LEU A 267 9.77 -12.43 8.83
C LEU A 267 10.88 -12.26 9.87
N ASP A 268 12.02 -12.94 9.71
CA ASP A 268 13.16 -12.88 10.63
C ASP A 268 13.79 -11.48 10.72
N ILE A 269 13.78 -10.73 9.61
CA ILE A 269 14.22 -9.33 9.58
C ILE A 269 13.28 -8.46 10.43
N ILE A 270 11.96 -8.61 10.27
CA ILE A 270 11.00 -7.66 10.82
C ILE A 270 10.49 -8.02 12.22
N VAL A 271 10.55 -9.30 12.63
CA VAL A 271 10.06 -9.78 13.94
C VAL A 271 10.84 -9.19 15.12
N LYS A 272 12.06 -8.69 14.85
CA LYS A 272 12.89 -7.96 15.82
C LYS A 272 12.49 -6.49 15.96
N GLY A 273 11.66 -5.97 15.05
CA GLY A 273 11.17 -4.60 15.06
C GLY A 273 9.88 -4.41 15.87
N GLN A 274 9.43 -3.16 15.99
CA GLN A 274 8.18 -2.78 16.66
C GLN A 274 7.02 -2.47 15.70
N ASP A 275 7.25 -2.53 14.39
CA ASP A 275 6.21 -2.22 13.39
C ASP A 275 5.24 -3.41 13.21
N SER A 276 4.09 -3.31 13.89
CA SER A 276 3.04 -4.31 13.85
C SER A 276 2.46 -4.53 12.45
N THR A 277 2.46 -3.51 11.58
CA THR A 277 1.97 -3.62 10.20
C THR A 277 2.92 -4.46 9.37
N ALA A 278 4.23 -4.18 9.49
CA ALA A 278 5.24 -4.91 8.75
C ALA A 278 5.33 -6.39 9.21
N ILE A 279 5.16 -6.64 10.51
CA ILE A 279 5.06 -8.02 11.06
C ILE A 279 3.83 -8.74 10.50
N ALA A 280 2.66 -8.10 10.50
CA ALA A 280 1.43 -8.70 9.99
C ALA A 280 1.53 -9.08 8.51
N ILE A 281 2.12 -8.19 7.70
CA ILE A 281 2.34 -8.44 6.27
C ILE A 281 3.33 -9.59 6.05
N SER A 282 4.44 -9.65 6.79
CA SER A 282 5.40 -10.76 6.67
C SER A 282 4.78 -12.11 7.06
N ARG A 283 3.96 -12.15 8.12
CA ARG A 283 3.21 -13.35 8.51
C ARG A 283 2.21 -13.78 7.44
N PHE A 284 1.51 -12.83 6.82
CA PHE A 284 0.60 -13.12 5.71
C PHE A 284 1.33 -13.83 4.55
N PHE A 285 2.48 -13.31 4.12
CA PHE A 285 3.25 -13.94 3.04
C PHE A 285 3.83 -15.30 3.43
N TYR A 286 4.23 -15.48 4.70
CA TYR A 286 4.71 -16.76 5.20
C TYR A 286 3.60 -17.81 5.22
N GLY A 287 2.44 -17.48 5.77
CA GLY A 287 1.26 -18.36 5.74
C GLY A 287 0.83 -18.69 4.31
N TRP A 288 0.86 -17.72 3.39
CA TRP A 288 0.57 -17.97 1.97
C TRP A 288 1.53 -18.97 1.34
N ALA A 289 2.84 -18.81 1.57
CA ALA A 289 3.86 -19.72 1.05
C ALA A 289 3.68 -21.14 1.61
N LEU A 290 3.33 -21.28 2.90
CA LEU A 290 3.01 -22.56 3.53
C LEU A 290 1.78 -23.22 2.91
N LEU A 291 0.72 -22.45 2.63
CA LEU A 291 -0.47 -22.96 1.94
C LEU A 291 -0.15 -23.45 0.52
N ALA A 292 0.72 -22.75 -0.21
CA ALA A 292 1.18 -23.17 -1.53
C ALA A 292 1.92 -24.52 -1.49
N ASP A 293 2.61 -24.83 -0.38
CA ASP A 293 3.27 -26.12 -0.13
C ASP A 293 2.34 -27.17 0.52
N LYS A 294 1.03 -26.89 0.64
CA LYS A 294 0.02 -27.75 1.29
C LYS A 294 0.25 -27.96 2.80
N ARG A 295 1.01 -27.10 3.47
CA ARG A 295 1.29 -27.14 4.92
C ARG A 295 0.24 -26.36 5.72
N ARG A 296 -1.03 -26.78 5.61
CA ARG A 296 -2.18 -26.02 6.13
C ARG A 296 -2.16 -25.82 7.66
N GLU A 297 -1.76 -26.82 8.42
CA GLU A 297 -1.72 -26.70 9.89
C GLU A 297 -0.71 -25.67 10.37
N GLU A 298 0.43 -25.57 9.68
CA GLU A 298 1.47 -24.59 10.01
C GLU A 298 1.08 -23.19 9.56
N ALA A 299 0.38 -23.06 8.44
CA ALA A 299 -0.13 -21.78 7.96
C ALA A 299 -1.20 -21.14 8.87
N LEU A 300 -1.85 -21.94 9.72
CA LEU A 300 -2.88 -21.49 10.67
C LEU A 300 -2.33 -21.04 12.03
N ARG A 301 -1.02 -21.21 12.27
CA ARG A 301 -0.34 -20.79 13.51
C ARG A 301 0.23 -19.37 13.37
#